data_AF-A0A4Q5QBL5-F1
#
_entry.id   AF-A0A4Q5QBL5-F1
#
_cell.length_a   1.000
_cell.length_b   1.000
_cell.length_c   1.000
_cell.angle_alpha   90.00
_cell.angle_beta   90.00
_cell.angle_gamma   90.00
#
_symmetry.space_group_name_H-M   'P 1'
#
loop_
_entity.id
_entity.type
_entity.pdbx_description
1 polymer ?
#
loop_
_entity_poly.entity_id
_entity_poly.type
_entity_poly.pdbx_seq_one_letter_code
_entity_poly.pdbx_strand_id
1 'polypeptide(L)'
;RSSPVEDRVIALRDELFAKDALVWDPIHANAVTYGAETGPQLRIAFPDTPKLGIWTKPGAAYVCVEPWHGIADPEGYTGDYRDKPGVFEIPAGGTKRIEMSVTLVQEK
;
A
#
# COMPACT_ATOMS: atom_id res chain seq x y z
N ARG A 1 14.85 -4.69 -8.94
CA ARG A 1 14.82 -3.47 -9.79
C ARG A 1 15.25 -2.28 -8.94
N SER A 2 15.71 -1.19 -9.55
CA SER A 2 15.90 0.08 -8.82
C SER A 2 14.56 0.56 -8.27
N SER A 3 14.61 1.31 -7.16
CA SER A 3 13.42 1.97 -6.61
C SER A 3 12.91 3.01 -7.61
N PRO A 4 11.58 3.09 -7.85
CA PRO A 4 10.99 4.16 -8.66
C PRO A 4 10.73 5.44 -7.86
N VAL A 5 11.13 5.48 -6.58
CA VAL A 5 10.94 6.63 -5.69
C VAL A 5 12.08 7.61 -5.86
N GLU A 6 11.76 8.84 -6.26
CA GLU A 6 12.68 9.97 -6.37
C GLU A 6 12.15 11.10 -5.48
N ASP A 7 12.97 11.59 -4.53
CA ASP A 7 12.57 12.64 -3.58
C ASP A 7 11.21 12.40 -2.87
N ARG A 8 10.94 11.13 -2.53
CA ARG A 8 9.67 10.65 -1.91
C ARG A 8 8.44 10.70 -2.82
N VAL A 9 8.64 10.85 -4.13
CA VAL A 9 7.59 10.90 -5.14
C VAL A 9 7.73 9.71 -6.09
N ILE A 10 6.60 9.23 -6.60
CA ILE A 10 6.54 8.23 -7.67
C ILE A 10 5.75 8.84 -8.82
N ALA A 11 6.43 9.10 -9.94
CA ALA A 11 5.77 9.44 -11.19
C ALA A 11 5.09 8.19 -11.77
N LEU A 12 3.76 8.11 -11.63
CA LEU A 12 2.96 6.98 -12.09
C LEU A 12 3.04 6.84 -13.61
N ARG A 13 3.35 5.63 -14.06
CA ARG A 13 3.41 5.22 -15.47
C ARG A 13 3.20 3.72 -15.56
N ASP A 14 2.58 3.26 -16.64
CA ASP A 14 2.14 1.88 -16.81
C ASP A 14 3.30 0.87 -16.70
N GLU A 15 4.50 1.25 -17.15
CA GLU A 15 5.67 0.37 -17.15
C GLU A 15 6.11 -0.05 -15.74
N LEU A 16 5.76 0.75 -14.71
CA LEU A 16 6.05 0.39 -13.31
C LEU A 16 5.29 -0.87 -12.88
N PHE A 17 4.11 -1.10 -13.45
CA PHE A 17 3.17 -2.15 -13.04
C PHE A 17 3.12 -3.32 -14.04
N ALA A 18 3.99 -3.30 -15.07
CA ALA A 18 4.12 -4.40 -16.04
C ALA A 18 4.52 -5.75 -15.41
N LYS A 19 5.08 -5.72 -14.19
CA LYS A 19 5.46 -6.90 -13.40
C LYS A 19 4.70 -6.95 -12.07
N ASP A 20 3.42 -6.56 -12.10
CA ASP A 20 2.54 -6.53 -10.93
C ASP A 20 2.87 -5.40 -9.93
N ALA A 21 2.27 -5.46 -8.74
CA ALA A 21 2.29 -4.41 -7.72
C ALA A 21 3.70 -3.95 -7.32
N LEU A 22 3.81 -2.66 -6.98
CA LEU A 22 4.93 -2.13 -6.21
C LEU A 22 4.63 -2.39 -4.73
N VAL A 23 5.51 -3.12 -4.04
CA VAL A 23 5.33 -3.45 -2.62
C VAL A 23 6.47 -2.87 -1.80
N TRP A 24 6.12 -2.12 -0.76
CA TRP A 24 7.04 -1.69 0.29
C TRP A 24 6.75 -2.51 1.56
N ASP A 25 7.76 -3.26 2.00
CA ASP A 25 7.75 -4.06 3.22
C ASP A 25 9.16 -4.05 3.85
N PRO A 26 9.43 -3.23 4.88
CA PRO A 26 8.51 -2.30 5.53
C PRO A 26 8.32 -0.97 4.77
N ILE A 27 7.19 -0.31 4.99
CA ILE A 27 6.98 1.11 4.68
C ILE A 27 7.20 1.95 5.95
N HIS A 28 7.93 3.06 5.85
CA HIS A 28 8.14 3.98 6.98
C HIS A 28 7.21 5.20 6.97
N ALA A 29 6.54 5.45 5.85
CA ALA A 29 5.50 6.46 5.76
C ALA A 29 4.21 5.94 6.42
N ASN A 30 3.47 6.84 7.06
CA ASN A 30 2.14 6.57 7.62
C ASN A 30 1.00 7.13 6.75
N ALA A 31 1.33 7.72 5.60
CA ALA A 31 0.39 8.24 4.64
C ALA A 31 1.06 8.45 3.27
N VAL A 32 0.25 8.49 2.22
CA VAL A 32 0.63 9.01 0.90
C VAL A 32 -0.35 10.08 0.44
N THR A 33 0.10 10.92 -0.48
CA THR A 33 -0.77 11.84 -1.22
C THR A 33 -0.83 11.38 -2.67
N TYR A 34 -2.05 11.29 -3.21
CA TYR A 34 -2.31 10.95 -4.60
C TYR A 34 -3.04 12.11 -5.28
N GLY A 35 -2.51 12.59 -6.40
CA GLY A 35 -3.13 13.63 -7.21
C GLY A 35 -2.11 14.28 -8.14
N ALA A 36 -2.60 15.13 -9.04
CA ALA A 36 -1.75 15.97 -9.87
C ALA A 36 -1.12 17.10 -9.04
N GLU A 37 -0.11 17.78 -9.58
CA GLU A 37 0.52 18.95 -8.95
C GLU A 37 -0.48 20.08 -8.71
N THR A 38 -1.46 20.22 -9.60
CA THR A 38 -2.56 21.18 -9.50
C THR A 38 -3.90 20.44 -9.50
N GLY A 39 -4.81 20.82 -8.62
CA GLY A 39 -6.15 20.24 -8.50
C GLY A 39 -6.34 19.39 -7.24
N PRO A 40 -7.48 18.68 -7.13
CA PRO A 40 -7.82 17.92 -5.94
C PRO A 40 -6.81 16.79 -5.70
N GLN A 41 -6.38 16.66 -4.44
CA GLN A 41 -5.50 15.57 -4.01
C GLN A 41 -6.20 14.74 -2.92
N LEU A 42 -5.89 13.46 -2.87
CA LEU A 42 -6.29 12.57 -1.78
C LEU A 42 -5.10 12.34 -0.86
N ARG A 43 -5.27 12.60 0.43
CA ARG A 43 -4.36 12.11 1.45
C ARG A 43 -4.91 10.81 2.01
N ILE A 44 -4.12 9.74 1.91
CA ILE A 44 -4.49 8.39 2.36
C ILE A 44 -3.58 8.06 3.53
N ALA A 45 -4.11 8.11 4.75
CA ALA A 45 -3.39 7.76 5.98
C ALA A 45 -3.61 6.30 6.36
N PHE A 46 -2.56 5.65 6.86
CA PHE A 46 -2.55 4.26 7.25
C PHE A 46 -1.54 4.01 8.39
N PRO A 47 -1.74 4.60 9.58
CA PRO A 47 -0.76 4.56 10.66
C PRO A 47 -0.49 3.14 11.20
N ASP A 48 -1.41 2.20 10.99
CA ASP A 48 -1.39 0.88 11.62
C ASP A 48 -0.94 -0.26 10.70
N THR A 49 -0.55 0.05 9.45
CA THR A 49 -0.14 -0.98 8.47
C THR A 49 1.34 -0.87 8.15
N PRO A 50 2.14 -1.93 8.36
CA PRO A 50 3.59 -1.88 8.16
C PRO A 50 4.03 -2.02 6.70
N LYS A 51 3.08 -2.19 5.77
CA LYS A 51 3.32 -2.47 4.36
C LYS A 51 2.40 -1.63 3.48
N LEU A 52 2.84 -1.37 2.26
CA LEU A 52 2.05 -0.66 1.25
C LEU A 52 2.20 -1.35 -0.10
N GLY A 53 1.09 -1.72 -0.72
CA GLY A 53 0.98 -2.05 -2.13
C GLY A 53 0.51 -0.84 -2.93
N ILE A 54 1.11 -0.59 -4.09
CA ILE A 54 0.59 0.32 -5.11
C ILE A 54 0.47 -0.47 -6.41
N TRP A 55 -0.69 -0.42 -7.04
CA TRP A 55 -0.96 -1.22 -8.23
C TRP A 55 -1.90 -0.52 -9.20
N THR A 56 -1.73 -0.79 -10.49
CA THR A 56 -2.77 -0.57 -11.48
C THR A 56 -2.64 -1.61 -12.58
N LYS A 57 -3.74 -1.87 -13.29
CA LYS A 57 -3.68 -2.59 -14.56
C LYS A 57 -3.15 -1.61 -15.62
N PRO A 58 -2.05 -1.89 -16.33
CA PRO A 58 -1.56 -1.03 -17.41
C PRO A 58 -2.68 -0.63 -18.39
N GLY A 59 -2.81 0.66 -18.66
CA GLY A 59 -3.85 1.27 -19.49
C GLY A 59 -5.17 1.58 -18.76
N ALA A 60 -5.26 1.32 -17.45
CA ALA A 60 -6.44 1.66 -16.67
C ALA A 60 -6.42 3.11 -16.18
N ALA A 61 -7.61 3.71 -16.07
CA ALA A 61 -7.79 5.08 -15.57
C ALA A 61 -7.94 5.12 -14.03
N TYR A 62 -7.19 4.29 -13.30
CA TYR A 62 -7.15 4.30 -11.84
C TYR A 62 -5.80 3.83 -11.33
N VAL A 63 -5.54 4.05 -10.03
CA VAL A 63 -4.46 3.41 -9.28
C VAL A 63 -5.02 2.96 -7.93
N CYS A 64 -4.58 1.79 -7.47
CA CYS A 64 -4.86 1.27 -6.15
C CYS A 64 -3.75 1.72 -5.18
N VAL A 65 -4.18 2.17 -4.01
CA VAL A 65 -3.31 2.42 -2.85
C VAL A 65 -3.77 1.48 -1.76
N GLU A 66 -2.92 0.55 -1.37
CA GLU A 66 -3.32 -0.63 -0.60
C GLU A 66 -2.45 -0.78 0.65
N PRO A 67 -2.83 -0.14 1.77
CA PRO A 67 -2.14 -0.33 3.03
C PRO A 67 -2.40 -1.75 3.56
N TRP A 68 -1.34 -2.49 3.89
CA TRP A 68 -1.46 -3.92 4.20
C TRP A 68 -1.00 -4.23 5.63
N HIS A 69 -1.89 -4.91 6.37
CA HIS A 69 -1.54 -5.65 7.58
C HIS A 69 -1.56 -7.17 7.29
N GLY A 70 -0.74 -7.58 6.33
CA GLY A 70 -0.62 -8.93 5.81
C GLY A 70 0.22 -8.92 4.54
N ILE A 71 0.50 -10.08 3.96
CA ILE A 71 1.13 -10.16 2.64
C ILE A 71 0.68 -11.43 1.90
N ALA A 72 0.89 -11.47 0.58
CA ALA A 72 0.71 -12.68 -0.22
C ALA A 72 1.59 -13.83 0.31
N ASP A 73 1.23 -15.07 -0.04
CA ASP A 73 2.10 -16.20 0.26
C ASP A 73 3.47 -15.99 -0.38
N PRO A 74 4.56 -16.28 0.34
CA PRO A 74 5.85 -16.48 -0.30
C PRO A 74 5.72 -17.53 -1.41
N GLU A 75 6.47 -17.36 -2.50
CA GLU A 75 6.49 -18.34 -3.58
C GLU A 75 6.84 -19.73 -3.03
N GLY A 76 6.02 -20.74 -3.36
CA GLY A 76 6.21 -22.11 -2.89
C GLY A 76 5.86 -22.35 -1.41
N TYR A 77 5.20 -21.42 -0.73
CA TYR A 77 4.77 -21.62 0.66
C TYR A 77 3.73 -22.75 0.76
N THR A 78 4.04 -23.76 1.58
CA THR A 78 3.16 -24.90 1.88
C THR A 78 3.03 -25.15 3.38
N GLY A 79 3.45 -24.18 4.21
CA GLY A 79 3.43 -24.28 5.68
C GLY A 79 2.03 -24.04 6.28
N ASP A 80 1.94 -24.09 7.61
CA ASP A 80 0.70 -23.73 8.30
C ASP A 80 0.41 -22.24 8.09
N TYR A 81 -0.86 -21.88 7.88
CA TYR A 81 -1.23 -20.47 7.65
C TYR A 81 -0.88 -19.58 8.85
N ARG A 82 -0.79 -20.13 10.07
CA ARG A 82 -0.42 -19.37 11.28
C ARG A 82 1.02 -18.88 11.26
N ASP A 83 1.90 -19.61 10.58
CA ASP A 83 3.31 -19.25 10.44
C ASP A 83 3.57 -18.32 9.23
N LYS A 84 2.53 -18.04 8.43
CA LYS A 84 2.65 -17.22 7.23
C LYS A 84 3.05 -15.78 7.60
N PRO A 85 4.02 -15.16 6.90
CA PRO A 85 4.38 -13.77 7.12
C PRO A 85 3.18 -12.82 7.10
N GLY A 86 3.11 -11.93 8.10
CA GLY A 86 2.04 -10.93 8.22
C GLY A 86 0.74 -11.44 8.84
N VAL A 87 0.59 -12.75 9.08
CA VAL A 87 -0.50 -13.28 9.91
C VAL A 87 -0.23 -12.91 11.36
N PHE A 88 -1.30 -12.55 12.08
CA PHE A 88 -1.26 -12.26 13.50
C PHE A 88 -2.55 -12.76 14.13
N GLU A 89 -2.45 -13.22 15.38
CA GLU A 89 -3.59 -13.75 16.11
C GLU A 89 -4.25 -12.66 16.95
N ILE A 90 -5.58 -12.71 17.02
CA ILE A 90 -6.36 -11.97 18.00
C ILE A 90 -6.93 -13.02 18.97
N PRO A 91 -6.58 -12.98 20.26
CA PRO A 91 -7.05 -13.98 21.22
C PRO A 91 -8.58 -13.91 21.39
N ALA A 92 -9.18 -14.96 21.93
CA ALA A 92 -10.61 -14.97 22.23
C ALA A 92 -10.99 -13.78 23.13
N GLY A 93 -12.00 -13.01 22.71
CA GLY A 93 -12.40 -11.76 23.38
C GLY A 93 -11.49 -10.55 23.11
N GLY A 94 -10.41 -10.73 22.35
CA GLY A 94 -9.51 -9.65 21.94
C GLY A 94 -10.12 -8.74 20.87
N THR A 95 -9.57 -7.54 20.74
CA THR A 95 -9.91 -6.59 19.67
C THR A 95 -8.64 -5.97 19.13
N LYS A 96 -8.54 -5.84 17.81
CA LYS A 96 -7.50 -5.05 17.15
C LYS A 96 -8.16 -4.03 16.24
N ARG A 97 -7.67 -2.80 16.28
CA ARG A 97 -8.08 -1.73 15.37
C ARG A 97 -6.94 -1.47 14.39
N ILE A 98 -7.29 -1.36 13.12
CA ILE A 98 -6.40 -0.98 12.02
C ILE A 98 -7.16 0.10 11.26
N GLU A 99 -6.57 1.27 11.13
CA GLU A 99 -7.21 2.42 10.52
C GLU A 99 -6.63 2.76 9.15
N MET A 100 -7.52 3.10 8.22
CA MET A 100 -7.21 3.83 7.01
C MET A 100 -8.16 5.02 6.92
N SER A 101 -7.64 6.21 6.62
CA SER A 101 -8.45 7.40 6.35
C SER A 101 -8.11 7.97 4.98
N VAL A 102 -9.14 8.39 4.24
CA VAL A 102 -9.01 9.04 2.94
C VAL A 102 -9.61 10.43 3.04
N THR A 103 -8.80 11.44 2.81
CA THR A 103 -9.18 12.85 2.94
C THR A 103 -8.99 13.55 1.60
N LEU A 104 -10.03 14.22 1.12
CA LEU A 104 -9.89 15.17 0.02
C LEU A 104 -9.17 16.41 0.56
N VAL A 105 -7.97 16.67 0.05
CA VAL A 105 -7.21 17.89 0.32
C VAL A 105 -7.71 18.95 -0.66
N GLN A 106 -8.41 19.96 -0.14
CA GLN A 106 -8.80 21.12 -0.92
C GLN A 106 -7.60 22.08 -1.03
N GLU A 107 -7.36 22.62 -2.22
CA GLU A 107 -6.48 23.78 -2.37
C GLU A 107 -7.03 24.93 -1.50
N LYS A 108 -6.12 25.72 -0.91
CA LYS A 108 -6.49 27.00 -0.30
C LYS A 108 -6.81 28.02 -1.37
#